data_AF-A0A920MKM8-F1
#
_entry.id   AF-A0A920MKM8-F1
#
_cell.length_a   1.000
_cell.length_b   1.000
_cell.length_c   1.000
_cell.angle_alpha   90.00
_cell.angle_beta   90.00
_cell.angle_gamma   90.00
#
_symmetry.space_group_name_H-M   'P 1'
#
loop_
_entity.id
_entity.type
_entity.pdbx_description
1 polymer ?
#
loop_
_entity_poly.entity_id
_entity_poly.type
_entity_poly.pdbx_seq_one_letter_code
_entity_poly.pdbx_strand_id
1 'polypeptide(L)'
;MEFQLLFPLERPAFLGDKKTLSNEEITALTSRQEAGFEALNEIGVGGYNTFWIEMGENGDNRTSLITYPENGRLPETVEGVPVQVGGLGPDEPGERPVRMVVGGIAKDGPEDRGLSERCIVGFNSGPPFTPNLYNNNVQIIQNEDTVVIMTEMIHDARIVQINTRSNLTEDVRLWTGDSGVIGKGIRWLWRLRTLMVNSELRCLWNFQG
;
A
#
# COMPACT_ATOMS: atom_id res chain seq x y z
N MET A 1 0.92 -8.05 -11.47
CA MET A 1 -0.15 -7.09 -11.11
C MET A 1 0.52 -5.79 -10.78
N GLU A 2 -0.12 -4.66 -11.07
CA GLU A 2 0.42 -3.33 -10.84
C GLU A 2 -0.62 -2.52 -10.05
N PHE A 3 -0.21 -1.79 -9.01
CA PHE A 3 -1.08 -0.90 -8.25
C PHE A 3 -0.64 0.56 -8.46
N GLN A 4 -1.41 1.30 -9.24
CA GLN A 4 -0.95 2.54 -9.87
C GLN A 4 -1.14 3.79 -9.00
N LEU A 5 -0.25 4.78 -9.18
CA LEU A 5 -0.19 6.01 -8.39
C LEU A 5 -1.13 7.13 -8.89
N LEU A 6 -1.78 6.96 -10.06
CA LEU A 6 -2.60 8.02 -10.65
C LEU A 6 -3.70 8.51 -9.69
N PHE A 7 -4.20 7.62 -8.83
CA PHE A 7 -5.27 7.93 -7.90
C PHE A 7 -4.85 7.71 -6.45
N PRO A 8 -5.20 8.63 -5.54
CA PRO A 8 -4.87 8.51 -4.13
C PRO A 8 -5.58 7.30 -3.49
N LEU A 9 -5.02 6.82 -2.37
CA LEU A 9 -5.65 5.78 -1.55
C LEU A 9 -7.07 6.21 -1.14
N GLU A 10 -7.19 7.41 -0.59
CA GLU A 10 -8.45 8.03 -0.16
C GLU A 10 -8.93 9.09 -1.16
N ARG A 11 -10.24 9.20 -1.34
CA ARG A 11 -10.82 10.20 -2.22
C ARG A 11 -10.63 11.61 -1.65
N PRO A 12 -10.16 12.58 -2.46
CA PRO A 12 -10.11 13.97 -2.06
C PRO A 12 -11.48 14.50 -1.63
N ALA A 13 -11.54 15.21 -0.50
CA ALA A 13 -12.80 15.67 0.09
C ALA A 13 -13.65 16.52 -0.88
N PHE A 14 -13.01 17.30 -1.75
CA PHE A 14 -13.70 18.15 -2.73
C PHE A 14 -14.44 17.37 -3.82
N LEU A 15 -14.13 16.08 -4.01
CA LEU A 15 -14.84 15.20 -4.96
C LEU A 15 -16.09 14.56 -4.37
N GLY A 16 -16.32 14.66 -3.06
CA GLY A 16 -17.47 14.03 -2.38
C GLY A 16 -17.61 12.55 -2.72
N ASP A 17 -18.76 12.13 -3.23
CA ASP A 17 -19.02 10.74 -3.62
C ASP A 17 -18.75 10.44 -5.12
N LYS A 18 -18.11 11.36 -5.84
CA LYS A 18 -17.78 11.18 -7.26
C LYS A 18 -16.78 10.04 -7.42
N LYS A 19 -17.24 8.88 -7.90
CA LYS A 19 -16.42 7.66 -8.04
C LYS A 19 -15.48 7.67 -9.24
N THR A 20 -15.81 8.43 -10.28
CA THR A 20 -15.08 8.42 -11.55
C THR A 20 -14.88 9.80 -12.14
N LEU A 21 -13.75 9.99 -12.80
CA LEU A 21 -13.37 11.19 -13.55
C LEU A 21 -13.76 11.05 -15.03
N SER A 22 -13.95 12.20 -15.69
CA SER A 22 -14.02 12.29 -17.14
C SER A 22 -12.62 12.17 -17.76
N ASN A 23 -12.55 11.85 -19.05
CA ASN A 23 -11.26 11.81 -19.76
C ASN A 23 -10.54 13.17 -19.72
N GLU A 24 -11.28 14.28 -19.79
CA GLU A 24 -10.72 15.63 -19.70
C GLU A 24 -10.11 15.90 -18.31
N GLU A 25 -10.76 15.46 -17.25
CA GLU A 25 -10.24 15.58 -15.88
C GLU A 25 -8.98 14.73 -15.67
N ILE A 26 -8.96 13.50 -16.22
CA ILE A 26 -7.78 12.63 -16.16
C ILE A 26 -6.61 13.27 -16.88
N THR A 27 -6.80 13.74 -18.12
CA THR A 27 -5.73 14.40 -18.87
C THR A 27 -5.20 15.62 -18.10
N ALA A 28 -6.08 16.46 -17.55
CA ALA A 28 -5.67 17.61 -16.76
C ALA A 28 -4.88 17.22 -15.49
N LEU A 29 -5.27 16.13 -14.81
CA LEU A 29 -4.57 15.62 -13.64
C LEU A 29 -3.20 15.03 -13.99
N THR A 30 -3.13 14.18 -15.02
CA THR A 30 -1.88 13.56 -15.46
C THR A 30 -0.88 14.62 -15.89
N SER A 31 -1.30 15.62 -16.68
CA SER A 31 -0.41 16.73 -17.07
C SER A 31 0.08 17.56 -15.88
N ARG A 32 -0.77 17.77 -14.86
CA ARG A 32 -0.35 18.46 -13.63
C ARG A 32 0.63 17.63 -12.81
N GLN A 33 0.40 16.32 -12.70
CA GLN A 33 1.31 15.41 -11.99
C GLN A 33 2.67 15.35 -12.69
N GLU A 34 2.68 15.25 -14.02
CA GLU A 34 3.90 15.23 -14.83
C GLU A 34 4.74 16.48 -14.59
N ALA A 35 4.13 17.66 -14.72
CA ALA A 35 4.81 18.93 -14.43
C ALA A 35 5.29 19.01 -12.97
N GLY A 36 4.53 18.46 -12.02
CA GLY A 36 4.93 18.38 -10.62
C GLY A 36 6.16 17.51 -10.40
N PHE A 37 6.21 16.33 -11.02
CA PHE A 37 7.36 15.44 -10.97
C PHE A 37 8.59 15.99 -11.68
N GLU A 38 8.40 16.67 -12.81
CA GLU A 38 9.49 17.39 -13.48
C GLU A 38 10.08 18.48 -12.59
N ALA A 39 9.24 19.25 -11.90
CA ALA A 39 9.70 20.28 -10.97
C ALA A 39 10.50 19.70 -9.77
N LEU A 40 10.21 18.47 -9.33
CA LEU A 40 11.01 17.81 -8.29
C LEU A 40 12.46 17.55 -8.73
N ASN A 41 12.72 17.42 -10.04
CA ASN A 41 14.08 17.26 -10.55
C ASN A 41 14.95 18.50 -10.36
N GLU A 42 14.36 19.66 -10.11
CA GLU A 42 15.09 20.90 -9.83
C GLU A 42 15.39 21.10 -8.33
N ILE A 43 14.92 20.20 -7.45
CA ILE A 43 15.08 20.31 -6.01
C ILE A 43 16.23 19.41 -5.52
N GLY A 44 17.20 19.99 -4.80
CA GLY A 44 18.27 19.23 -4.16
C GLY A 44 19.19 18.53 -5.17
N VAL A 45 19.35 17.22 -5.05
CA VAL A 45 20.09 16.38 -6.02
C VAL A 45 19.22 15.95 -7.21
N GLY A 46 17.97 16.42 -7.27
CA GLY A 46 16.97 16.01 -8.24
C GLY A 46 16.31 14.68 -7.88
N GLY A 47 15.33 14.29 -8.71
CA GLY A 47 14.62 13.02 -8.63
C GLY A 47 14.92 12.14 -9.84
N TYR A 48 14.17 11.05 -9.97
CA TYR A 48 14.13 10.27 -11.20
C TYR A 48 13.40 11.05 -12.30
N ASN A 49 13.82 10.87 -13.55
CA ASN A 49 13.01 11.37 -14.67
C ASN A 49 11.64 10.66 -14.69
N THR A 50 10.63 11.33 -15.26
CA THR A 50 9.24 10.86 -15.30
C THR A 50 9.07 9.51 -16.00
N PHE A 51 10.06 9.07 -16.79
CA PHE A 51 10.12 7.75 -17.39
C PHE A 51 10.02 6.60 -16.37
N TRP A 52 10.61 6.75 -15.18
CA TRP A 52 10.55 5.71 -14.14
C TRP A 52 9.31 5.81 -13.25
N ILE A 53 8.42 6.79 -13.49
CA ILE A 53 7.25 7.02 -12.66
C ILE A 53 6.04 6.32 -13.30
N GLU A 54 5.43 5.41 -12.54
CA GLU A 54 4.22 4.68 -12.92
C GLU A 54 2.99 5.60 -12.84
N MET A 55 2.69 6.27 -13.95
CA MET A 55 1.66 7.32 -14.06
C MET A 55 0.23 6.78 -14.32
N GLY A 56 0.04 5.47 -14.21
CA GLY A 56 -1.24 4.82 -14.44
C GLY A 56 -1.66 4.79 -15.91
N GLU A 57 -1.63 3.61 -16.51
CA GLU A 57 -2.12 3.41 -17.87
C GLU A 57 -3.40 2.58 -17.90
N ASN A 58 -4.26 2.91 -18.89
CA ASN A 58 -5.43 2.15 -19.37
C ASN A 58 -6.73 2.33 -18.59
N GLY A 59 -7.54 3.31 -19.00
CA GLY A 59 -9.00 3.32 -18.84
C GLY A 59 -9.55 3.31 -17.42
N ASP A 60 -8.68 3.29 -16.41
CA ASP A 60 -9.06 3.46 -15.02
C ASP A 60 -9.30 4.94 -14.77
N ASN A 61 -10.53 5.26 -14.37
CA ASN A 61 -10.98 6.62 -14.14
C ASN A 61 -11.44 6.82 -12.70
N ARG A 62 -11.09 5.93 -11.78
CA ARG A 62 -11.53 6.04 -10.39
C ARG A 62 -10.96 7.29 -9.71
N THR A 63 -11.59 7.73 -8.64
CA THR A 63 -11.12 8.89 -7.85
C THR A 63 -10.38 8.49 -6.56
N SER A 64 -10.38 7.19 -6.23
CA SER A 64 -9.74 6.62 -5.04
C SER A 64 -9.53 5.11 -5.19
N LEU A 65 -8.56 4.54 -4.47
CA LEU A 65 -8.43 3.08 -4.34
C LEU A 65 -9.51 2.49 -3.43
N ILE A 66 -9.88 3.20 -2.37
CA ILE A 66 -10.97 2.81 -1.48
C ILE A 66 -12.30 3.05 -2.18
N THR A 67 -13.13 2.00 -2.26
CA THR A 67 -14.47 2.05 -2.87
C THR A 67 -15.60 2.02 -1.85
N TYR A 68 -15.33 1.50 -0.65
CA TYR A 68 -16.24 1.49 0.49
C TYR A 68 -15.49 1.91 1.76
N PRO A 69 -16.04 2.81 2.61
CA PRO A 69 -17.33 3.50 2.49
C PRO A 69 -17.46 4.35 1.21
N GLU A 70 -18.69 4.70 0.83
CA GLU A 70 -19.02 5.29 -0.48
C GLU A 70 -18.25 6.58 -0.79
N ASN A 71 -17.88 7.33 0.26
CA ASN A 71 -17.01 8.51 0.17
C ASN A 71 -15.56 8.19 -0.21
N GLY A 72 -15.17 6.92 -0.27
CA GLY A 72 -13.85 6.46 -0.68
C GLY A 72 -12.74 6.80 0.31
N ARG A 73 -13.05 6.89 1.60
CA ARG A 73 -12.10 7.30 2.65
C ARG A 73 -12.04 6.26 3.77
N LEU A 74 -10.93 6.23 4.49
CA LEU A 74 -10.80 5.42 5.69
C LEU A 74 -11.81 5.89 6.74
N PRO A 75 -12.36 4.97 7.55
CA PRO A 75 -13.17 5.36 8.71
C PRO A 75 -12.32 6.16 9.70
N GLU A 76 -13.00 6.91 10.57
CA GLU A 76 -12.32 7.61 11.66
C GLU A 76 -11.51 6.63 12.51
N THR A 77 -10.32 7.07 12.92
CA THR A 77 -9.47 6.28 13.80
C THR A 77 -10.15 6.11 15.16
N VAL A 78 -10.01 4.92 15.73
CA VAL A 78 -10.52 4.64 17.08
C VAL A 78 -9.68 5.40 18.11
N GLU A 79 -10.34 5.95 19.13
CA GLU A 79 -9.66 6.62 20.24
C GLU A 79 -8.60 5.71 20.88
N GLY A 80 -7.43 6.26 21.16
CA GLY A 80 -6.30 5.52 21.73
C GLY A 80 -5.44 4.76 20.73
N VAL A 81 -5.77 4.76 19.43
CA VAL A 81 -4.89 4.20 18.39
C VAL A 81 -3.83 5.24 17.99
N PRO A 82 -2.53 4.95 18.18
CA PRO A 82 -1.48 5.86 17.76
C PRO A 82 -1.39 5.92 16.23
N VAL A 83 -1.67 7.09 15.66
CA VAL A 83 -1.45 7.34 14.22
C VAL A 83 0.04 7.50 13.99
N GLN A 84 0.62 6.63 13.17
CA GLN A 84 2.01 6.75 12.76
C GLN A 84 2.09 7.86 11.70
N VAL A 85 2.80 8.93 12.03
CA VAL A 85 3.10 10.02 11.11
C VAL A 85 4.56 9.88 10.68
N GLY A 86 4.81 9.94 9.38
CA GLY A 86 6.14 9.81 8.80
C GLY A 86 6.07 10.01 7.28
N GLY A 87 7.23 10.14 6.65
CA GLY A 87 7.31 10.34 5.21
C GLY A 87 8.70 10.74 4.75
N LEU A 88 8.79 11.21 3.51
CA LEU A 88 10.03 11.72 2.90
C LEU A 88 10.46 13.10 3.42
N GLY A 89 9.76 13.61 4.45
CA GLY A 89 10.02 14.91 5.06
C GLY A 89 11.09 14.86 6.16
N PRO A 90 11.22 15.95 6.95
CA PRO A 90 12.02 15.96 8.16
C PRO A 90 11.63 14.86 9.15
N ASP A 91 12.52 14.56 10.09
CA ASP A 91 12.21 13.61 11.16
C ASP A 91 11.07 14.17 12.05
N GLU A 92 10.14 13.29 12.41
CA GLU A 92 8.97 13.63 13.21
C GLU A 92 9.24 13.40 14.70
N PRO A 93 8.74 14.26 15.61
CA PRO A 93 8.85 14.01 17.04
C PRO A 93 8.21 12.66 17.42
N GLY A 94 8.93 11.81 18.15
CA GLY A 94 8.42 10.52 18.59
C GLY A 94 9.36 9.79 19.54
N GLU A 95 8.93 8.61 19.98
CA GLU A 95 9.67 7.74 20.89
C GLU A 95 9.87 6.34 20.29
N ARG A 96 10.83 5.60 20.83
CA ARG A 96 11.06 4.20 20.46
C ARG A 96 9.95 3.29 21.04
N PRO A 97 9.59 2.19 20.37
CA PRO A 97 10.09 1.75 19.07
C PRO A 97 9.47 2.53 17.90
N VAL A 98 10.29 2.92 16.93
CA VAL A 98 9.83 3.57 15.70
C VAL A 98 9.12 2.55 14.80
N ARG A 99 7.84 2.81 14.49
CA ARG A 99 7.00 1.95 13.64
C ARG A 99 6.54 2.62 12.33
N MET A 100 6.90 3.87 12.09
CA MET A 100 6.67 4.52 10.80
C MET A 100 7.43 3.79 9.68
N VAL A 101 6.82 3.72 8.49
CA VAL A 101 7.42 3.00 7.35
C VAL A 101 8.63 3.76 6.82
N VAL A 102 8.46 5.05 6.51
CA VAL A 102 9.47 5.94 5.93
C VAL A 102 9.74 7.11 6.89
N GLY A 103 10.99 7.58 6.95
CA GLY A 103 11.41 8.68 7.81
C GLY A 103 12.04 8.18 9.12
N GLY A 104 11.97 9.00 10.18
CA GLY A 104 12.45 8.62 11.50
C GLY A 104 12.12 9.68 12.55
N ILE A 105 12.56 9.43 13.77
CA ILE A 105 12.46 10.39 14.90
C ILE A 105 13.79 11.11 15.18
N ALA A 106 14.90 10.51 14.74
CA ALA A 106 16.26 11.04 14.86
C ALA A 106 17.20 10.32 13.88
N LYS A 107 18.49 10.67 13.95
CA LYS A 107 19.58 10.04 13.17
C LYS A 107 20.70 9.48 14.06
N ASP A 108 20.43 9.34 15.36
CA ASP A 108 21.43 8.91 16.35
C ASP A 108 21.72 7.41 16.29
N GLY A 109 20.77 6.61 15.80
CA GLY A 109 20.95 5.18 15.55
C GLY A 109 19.94 4.57 14.58
N PRO A 110 20.15 3.31 14.18
CA PRO A 110 19.24 2.61 13.27
C PRO A 110 17.83 2.43 13.87
N GLU A 111 17.69 2.36 15.19
CA GLU A 111 16.40 2.23 15.87
C GLU A 111 15.54 3.51 15.82
N ASP A 112 16.13 4.64 15.45
CA ASP A 112 15.43 5.91 15.27
C ASP A 112 14.89 6.09 13.85
N ARG A 113 15.22 5.16 12.94
CA ARG A 113 14.78 5.16 11.55
C ARG A 113 13.55 4.29 11.36
N GLY A 114 12.77 4.63 10.34
CA GLY A 114 11.60 3.89 9.89
C GLY A 114 11.94 2.49 9.39
N LEU A 115 10.91 1.67 9.26
CA LEU A 115 11.04 0.25 8.92
C LEU A 115 11.70 0.01 7.55
N SER A 116 11.51 0.91 6.59
CA SER A 116 12.08 0.76 5.25
C SER A 116 13.57 1.05 5.19
N GLU A 117 14.03 2.05 5.94
CA GLU A 117 15.47 2.38 6.02
C GLU A 117 16.26 1.33 6.79
N ARG A 118 15.58 0.58 7.66
CA ARG A 118 16.13 -0.57 8.37
C ARG A 118 16.04 -1.87 7.58
N CYS A 119 15.55 -1.83 6.34
CA CYS A 119 15.34 -2.98 5.46
C CYS A 119 14.42 -4.06 6.06
N ILE A 120 13.48 -3.67 6.93
CA ILE A 120 12.55 -4.58 7.60
C ILE A 120 11.28 -4.78 6.76
N VAL A 121 10.74 -3.68 6.20
CA VAL A 121 9.55 -3.70 5.33
C VAL A 121 9.77 -2.71 4.18
N GLY A 122 9.42 -3.07 2.95
CA GLY A 122 9.52 -2.15 1.81
C GLY A 122 8.58 -0.96 1.97
N PHE A 123 8.94 0.21 1.42
CA PHE A 123 8.14 1.44 1.61
C PHE A 123 6.73 1.36 0.99
N ASN A 124 6.49 0.43 0.06
CA ASN A 124 5.20 0.11 -0.54
C ASN A 124 4.82 -1.36 -0.32
N SER A 125 5.55 -2.07 0.53
CA SER A 125 5.35 -3.48 0.86
C SER A 125 4.63 -3.62 2.21
N GLY A 126 3.90 -4.72 2.39
CA GLY A 126 3.14 -4.99 3.60
C GLY A 126 1.72 -4.39 3.57
N PRO A 127 0.83 -4.81 4.48
CA PRO A 127 -0.55 -4.32 4.53
C PRO A 127 -0.66 -2.93 5.20
N PRO A 128 -1.42 -1.99 4.62
CA PRO A 128 -1.96 -2.02 3.26
C PRO A 128 -0.86 -1.78 2.21
N PHE A 129 -0.94 -2.48 1.07
CA PHE A 129 -0.10 -2.15 -0.08
C PHE A 129 -0.52 -0.77 -0.60
N THR A 130 0.41 0.18 -0.65
CA THR A 130 0.14 1.55 -1.09
C THR A 130 0.96 1.87 -2.33
N PRO A 131 0.36 2.38 -3.43
CA PRO A 131 1.11 2.84 -4.61
C PRO A 131 2.22 3.81 -4.25
N ASN A 132 3.36 3.65 -4.89
CA ASN A 132 4.45 4.61 -4.88
C ASN A 132 4.87 4.95 -6.32
N LEU A 133 5.91 5.74 -6.51
CA LEU A 133 6.31 6.22 -7.83
C LEU A 133 6.76 5.10 -8.75
N TYR A 134 7.29 4.00 -8.19
CA TYR A 134 7.80 2.85 -8.94
C TYR A 134 7.75 1.58 -8.08
N ASN A 135 8.13 0.44 -8.67
CA ASN A 135 8.13 -0.88 -8.04
C ASN A 135 6.75 -1.31 -7.50
N ASN A 136 5.68 -0.95 -8.22
CA ASN A 136 4.31 -1.27 -7.81
C ASN A 136 3.86 -2.65 -8.29
N ASN A 137 4.79 -3.56 -8.61
CA ASN A 137 4.42 -4.87 -9.09
C ASN A 137 4.23 -5.88 -7.94
N VAL A 138 3.17 -6.66 -8.09
CA VAL A 138 2.89 -7.84 -7.25
C VAL A 138 2.71 -9.05 -8.15
N GLN A 139 3.38 -10.14 -7.81
CA GLN A 139 3.11 -11.45 -8.38
C GLN A 139 2.22 -12.24 -7.41
N ILE A 140 1.12 -12.76 -7.91
CA ILE A 140 0.25 -13.67 -7.15
C ILE A 140 0.38 -15.05 -7.77
N ILE A 141 0.73 -16.02 -6.92
CA ILE A 141 0.82 -17.44 -7.27
C ILE A 141 -0.21 -18.16 -6.41
N GLN A 142 -1.13 -18.90 -7.02
CA GLN A 142 -2.18 -19.57 -6.28
C GLN A 142 -2.28 -21.03 -6.69
N ASN A 143 -2.45 -21.91 -5.70
CA ASN A 143 -2.92 -23.28 -5.87
C ASN A 143 -4.23 -23.48 -5.08
N GLU A 144 -4.66 -24.72 -4.87
CA GLU A 144 -5.92 -25.03 -4.18
C GLU A 144 -5.96 -24.55 -2.73
N ASP A 145 -4.83 -24.62 -2.03
CA ASP A 145 -4.76 -24.43 -0.56
C ASP A 145 -3.95 -23.19 -0.15
N THR A 146 -3.27 -22.53 -1.08
CA THR A 146 -2.29 -21.48 -0.77
C THR A 146 -2.30 -20.38 -1.82
N VAL A 147 -2.20 -19.14 -1.35
CA VAL A 147 -1.86 -17.97 -2.16
C VAL A 147 -0.53 -17.42 -1.69
N VAL A 148 0.38 -17.17 -2.61
CA VAL A 148 1.60 -16.40 -2.39
C VAL A 148 1.43 -15.03 -3.03
N ILE A 149 1.64 -13.98 -2.24
CA ILE A 149 1.65 -12.59 -2.67
C ILE A 149 3.09 -12.12 -2.57
N MET A 150 3.74 -11.89 -3.71
CA MET A 150 5.13 -11.46 -3.77
C MET A 150 5.21 -10.03 -4.29
N THR A 151 5.76 -9.11 -3.51
CA THR A 151 6.01 -7.73 -3.97
C THR A 151 7.34 -7.63 -4.68
N GLU A 152 7.41 -6.82 -5.74
CA GLU A 152 8.67 -6.49 -6.42
C GLU A 152 9.64 -5.80 -5.46
N MET A 153 9.16 -4.78 -4.73
CA MET A 153 9.97 -4.10 -3.73
C MET A 153 10.32 -5.04 -2.57
N ILE A 154 11.62 -5.20 -2.30
CA ILE A 154 12.20 -6.08 -1.28
C ILE A 154 11.98 -7.59 -1.51
N HIS A 155 11.27 -7.99 -2.58
CA HIS A 155 10.95 -9.41 -2.85
C HIS A 155 10.24 -10.11 -1.67
N ASP A 156 9.42 -9.37 -0.94
CA ASP A 156 8.69 -9.91 0.21
C ASP A 156 7.60 -10.89 -0.28
N ALA A 157 7.69 -12.14 0.19
CA ALA A 157 6.80 -13.22 -0.20
C ALA A 157 5.89 -13.60 0.97
N ARG A 158 4.64 -13.20 0.87
CA ARG A 158 3.63 -13.51 1.88
C ARG A 158 2.82 -14.73 1.49
N ILE A 159 2.86 -15.75 2.34
CA ILE A 159 2.14 -17.00 2.15
C ILE A 159 0.85 -16.94 2.95
N VAL A 160 -0.28 -17.10 2.27
CA VAL A 160 -1.63 -17.09 2.84
C VAL A 160 -2.24 -18.46 2.65
N GLN A 161 -2.54 -19.13 3.76
CA GLN A 161 -3.23 -20.42 3.76
C GLN A 161 -4.74 -20.24 3.55
N ILE A 162 -5.33 -21.04 2.66
CA ILE A 162 -6.75 -21.02 2.31
C ILE A 162 -7.46 -22.14 3.08
N ASN A 163 -8.59 -21.82 3.72
CA ASN A 163 -9.48 -22.77 4.40
C ASN A 163 -8.85 -23.59 5.53
N THR A 164 -7.66 -23.21 5.95
CA THR A 164 -6.95 -23.84 7.05
C THR A 164 -6.50 -22.76 8.02
N ARG A 165 -6.48 -23.10 9.31
CA ARG A 165 -5.73 -22.30 10.28
C ARG A 165 -4.27 -22.58 10.08
N SER A 166 -3.44 -21.61 10.42
CA SER A 166 -2.01 -21.83 10.41
C SER A 166 -1.62 -23.01 11.29
N ASN A 167 -0.70 -23.81 10.76
CA ASN A 167 -0.13 -24.95 11.46
C ASN A 167 1.07 -24.55 12.33
N LEU A 168 1.35 -23.25 12.47
CA LEU A 168 2.41 -22.75 13.34
C LEU A 168 2.03 -22.99 14.81
N THR A 169 2.96 -23.54 15.56
CA THR A 169 2.84 -23.64 17.01
C THR A 169 2.95 -22.25 17.63
N GLU A 170 2.39 -22.05 18.83
CA GLU A 170 2.44 -20.75 19.54
C GLU A 170 3.87 -20.27 19.81
N ASP A 171 4.84 -21.20 19.78
CA ASP A 171 6.27 -20.95 19.95
C ASP A 171 6.95 -20.35 18.71
N VAL A 172 6.34 -20.47 17.52
CA VAL A 172 6.91 -19.98 16.26
C VAL A 172 6.18 -18.71 15.82
N ARG A 173 6.92 -17.60 15.79
CA ARG A 173 6.39 -16.28 15.39
C ARG A 173 6.99 -15.85 14.07
N LEU A 174 6.13 -15.45 13.13
CA LEU A 174 6.54 -14.79 11.90
C LEU A 174 6.55 -13.28 12.13
N TRP A 175 7.62 -12.62 11.67
CA TRP A 175 7.74 -11.16 11.76
C TRP A 175 6.60 -10.42 11.03
N THR A 176 6.16 -10.95 9.89
CA THR A 176 5.05 -10.40 9.09
C THR A 176 3.66 -10.84 9.57
N GLY A 177 3.61 -11.52 10.71
CA GLY A 177 2.41 -12.16 11.23
C GLY A 177 2.02 -13.41 10.46
N ASP A 178 1.16 -14.19 11.08
CA ASP A 178 0.62 -15.40 10.49
C ASP A 178 -0.67 -15.09 9.72
N SER A 179 -0.76 -15.57 8.49
CA SER A 179 -1.78 -15.15 7.51
C SER A 179 -2.67 -16.31 7.10
N GLY A 180 -3.95 -16.27 7.50
CA GLY A 180 -4.94 -17.29 7.18
C GLY A 180 -6.27 -16.71 6.74
N VAL A 181 -6.95 -17.42 5.85
CA VAL A 181 -8.27 -17.06 5.33
C VAL A 181 -9.24 -18.22 5.54
N ILE A 182 -10.37 -17.95 6.18
CA ILE A 182 -11.46 -18.93 6.38
C ILE A 182 -12.71 -18.42 5.64
N GLY A 183 -13.24 -19.19 4.69
CA GLY A 183 -14.52 -18.92 4.02
C GLY A 183 -14.62 -19.49 2.61
N LYS A 184 -15.72 -19.20 1.88
CA LYS A 184 -15.99 -19.78 0.55
C LYS A 184 -15.11 -19.19 -0.57
N GLY A 185 -13.82 -19.51 -0.54
CA GLY A 185 -12.84 -19.17 -1.58
C GLY A 185 -12.54 -17.67 -1.70
N ILE A 186 -11.35 -17.33 -2.18
CA ILE A 186 -11.07 -15.97 -2.60
C ILE A 186 -11.63 -15.79 -4.01
N ARG A 187 -12.67 -14.97 -4.18
CA ARG A 187 -13.12 -14.53 -5.50
C ARG A 187 -12.33 -13.31 -5.92
N TRP A 188 -11.34 -13.57 -6.75
CA TRP A 188 -10.61 -12.53 -7.46
C TRP A 188 -11.48 -12.04 -8.63
N LEU A 189 -11.96 -10.81 -8.56
CA LEU A 189 -12.62 -10.14 -9.66
C LEU A 189 -11.60 -9.27 -10.38
N TRP A 190 -11.37 -9.55 -11.65
CA TRP A 190 -10.58 -8.69 -12.50
C TRP A 190 -11.42 -7.52 -12.98
N ARG A 191 -10.96 -6.29 -12.71
CA ARG A 191 -11.44 -5.10 -13.42
C ARG A 191 -10.23 -4.40 -14.01
N LEU A 192 -10.11 -4.47 -15.34
CA LEU A 192 -8.90 -4.09 -16.06
C LEU A 192 -7.69 -4.90 -15.53
N ARG A 193 -6.59 -4.24 -15.16
CA ARG A 193 -5.40 -4.86 -14.55
C ARG A 193 -5.42 -4.85 -13.01
N THR A 194 -6.45 -4.29 -12.39
CA THR A 194 -6.61 -4.28 -10.93
C THR A 194 -7.32 -5.56 -10.49
N LEU A 195 -6.69 -6.28 -9.56
CA LEU A 195 -7.35 -7.36 -8.86
C LEU A 195 -8.21 -6.79 -7.74
N MET A 196 -9.53 -6.90 -7.91
CA MET A 196 -10.46 -6.60 -6.83
C MET A 196 -10.66 -7.88 -6.03
N VAL A 197 -10.28 -7.83 -4.75
CA VAL A 197 -10.57 -8.90 -3.81
C VAL A 197 -12.00 -8.70 -3.34
N ASN A 198 -12.94 -9.45 -3.88
CA ASN A 198 -14.30 -9.47 -3.37
C ASN A 198 -14.42 -10.65 -2.43
N SER A 199 -14.47 -10.36 -1.14
CA SER A 199 -14.41 -11.41 -0.14
C SER A 199 -15.54 -11.27 0.86
N GLU A 200 -16.37 -12.32 0.96
CA GLU A 200 -17.11 -12.64 2.20
C GLU A 200 -16.17 -13.30 3.25
N LEU A 201 -14.86 -13.05 3.12
CA LEU A 201 -13.83 -13.68 3.92
C LEU A 201 -13.56 -12.85 5.17
N ARG A 202 -13.37 -13.55 6.29
CA ARG A 202 -12.70 -12.97 7.45
C ARG A 202 -11.20 -13.20 7.25
N CYS A 203 -10.48 -12.16 6.85
CA CYS A 203 -9.02 -12.18 6.94
C CYS A 203 -8.65 -12.23 8.42
N LEU A 204 -8.03 -13.33 8.85
CA LEU A 204 -7.47 -13.46 10.18
C LEU A 204 -6.02 -13.01 10.10
N TRP A 205 -5.77 -11.77 10.49
CA TRP A 205 -4.43 -11.26 10.71
C TRP A 205 -4.11 -11.38 12.19
N ASN A 206 -3.41 -12.45 12.57
CA ASN A 206 -2.88 -12.55 13.93
C ASN A 206 -1.54 -11.80 13.98
N PHE A 207 -1.64 -10.49 14.19
CA PHE A 207 -0.53 -9.69 14.68
C PHE A 207 -0.53 -9.80 16.21
N GLN A 208 0.21 -10.75 16.78
CA GLN A 208 0.45 -10.75 18.21
C GLN A 208 1.65 -9.85 18.49
N GLY A 209 1.34 -8.58 18.76
CA GLY A 209 2.27 -7.58 19.30
C GLY A 209 1.90 -7.23 20.73
#